data_AF-A0AAN9B034-F1
#
_entry.id   AF-A0AAN9B034-F1
#
_cell.length_a   1.000
_cell.length_b   1.000
_cell.length_c   1.000
_cell.angle_alpha   90.00
_cell.angle_beta   90.00
_cell.angle_gamma   90.00
#
_symmetry.space_group_name_H-M   'P 1'
#
loop_
_entity.id
_entity.type
_entity.pdbx_description
1 polymer ?
#
loop_
_entity_poly.entity_id
_entity_poly.type
_entity_poly.pdbx_seq_one_letter_code
_entity_poly.pdbx_strand_id
1 'polypeptide(L)'
;MEHAPKMDWTTDNPAESFKLFSQRIELYFKAKKVPTAEQTTHILLQVGEEGLRRYNSWTLTDDDEQTPAAILKRFREQLEPSENFRVARLKLMAFRQGPSESLDNFVNKCKLQAIKCDFSTEEKHDPTCP
;
A
#
# COMPACT_ATOMS: atom_id res chain seq x y z
N MET A 1 -6.63 -27.26 1.64
CA MET A 1 -7.01 -25.83 1.48
C MET A 1 -5.92 -25.17 0.65
N GLU A 2 -5.76 -25.59 -0.61
CA GLU A 2 -4.61 -25.19 -1.43
C GLU A 2 -4.96 -23.92 -2.22
N HIS A 3 -4.11 -22.89 -2.12
CA HIS A 3 -4.16 -21.60 -2.82
C HIS A 3 -5.04 -20.47 -2.24
N ALA A 4 -5.30 -20.44 -0.93
CA ALA A 4 -5.76 -19.18 -0.33
C ALA A 4 -4.58 -18.19 -0.24
N PRO A 5 -4.73 -16.93 -0.69
CA PRO A 5 -3.62 -15.97 -0.68
C PRO A 5 -3.32 -15.55 0.76
N LYS A 6 -2.09 -15.77 1.22
CA LYS A 6 -1.64 -15.38 2.55
C LYS A 6 -0.84 -14.09 2.49
N MET A 7 -1.03 -13.22 3.48
CA MET A 7 -0.21 -12.02 3.63
C MET A 7 1.19 -12.39 4.13
N ASP A 8 2.21 -11.83 3.49
CA ASP A 8 3.59 -11.94 3.93
C ASP A 8 4.04 -10.65 4.60
N TRP A 9 4.25 -10.73 5.92
CA TRP A 9 4.68 -9.64 6.77
C TRP A 9 6.20 -9.54 6.93
N THR A 10 6.96 -10.52 6.44
CA THR A 10 8.42 -10.61 6.64
C THR A 10 9.23 -9.83 5.61
N THR A 11 8.56 -9.25 4.62
CA THR A 11 9.18 -8.47 3.53
C THR A 11 9.68 -7.11 4.01
N ASP A 12 10.76 -6.60 3.40
CA ASP A 12 11.29 -5.25 3.66
C ASP A 12 10.27 -4.12 3.39
N ASN A 13 9.29 -4.37 2.50
CA ASN A 13 8.22 -3.42 2.19
C ASN A 13 6.82 -4.05 2.39
N PRO A 14 6.28 -4.04 3.63
CA PRO A 14 4.98 -4.62 3.92
C PRO A 14 3.82 -3.93 3.20
N ALA A 15 3.96 -2.66 2.81
CA ALA A 15 2.94 -1.94 2.07
C ALA A 15 2.78 -2.45 0.62
N GLU A 16 3.89 -2.73 -0.07
CA GLU A 16 3.86 -3.35 -1.40
C GLU A 16 3.39 -4.80 -1.35
N SER A 17 3.85 -5.57 -0.36
CA SER A 17 3.34 -6.92 -0.10
C SER A 17 1.83 -6.91 0.10
N PHE A 18 1.31 -5.92 0.85
CA PHE A 18 -0.13 -5.78 1.09
C PHE A 18 -0.93 -5.37 -0.16
N LYS A 19 -0.35 -4.55 -1.05
CA LYS A 19 -0.97 -4.23 -2.36
C LYS A 19 -1.15 -5.49 -3.20
N LEU A 20 -0.11 -6.34 -3.28
CA LEU A 20 -0.17 -7.61 -3.99
C LEU A 20 -1.14 -8.59 -3.35
N PHE A 21 -1.13 -8.70 -2.01
CA PHE A 21 -2.09 -9.50 -1.25
C PHE A 21 -3.54 -9.07 -1.53
N SER A 22 -3.83 -7.76 -1.50
CA SER A 22 -5.18 -7.23 -1.78
C SER A 22 -5.67 -7.64 -3.17
N GLN A 23 -4.81 -7.56 -4.18
CA GLN A 23 -5.18 -8.02 -5.53
C GLN A 23 -5.45 -9.52 -5.58
N ARG A 24 -4.61 -10.33 -4.93
CA ARG A 24 -4.78 -11.79 -4.89
C ARG A 24 -6.05 -12.21 -4.16
N ILE A 25 -6.42 -11.53 -3.07
CA ILE A 25 -7.63 -11.87 -2.31
C ILE A 25 -8.90 -11.48 -3.07
N GLU A 26 -8.89 -10.37 -3.81
CA GLU A 26 -9.98 -10.03 -4.73
C GLU A 26 -10.14 -11.07 -5.85
N LEU A 27 -9.02 -11.53 -6.43
CA LEU A 27 -9.05 -12.61 -7.42
C LEU A 27 -9.58 -13.92 -6.82
N TYR A 28 -9.19 -14.24 -5.58
CA TYR A 28 -9.69 -15.39 -4.85
C TYR A 28 -11.20 -15.33 -4.64
N PHE A 29 -11.74 -14.17 -4.22
CA PHE A 29 -13.19 -13.97 -4.06
C PHE A 29 -13.95 -14.16 -5.36
N LYS A 30 -13.42 -13.64 -6.47
CA LYS A 30 -14.00 -13.83 -7.80
C LYS A 30 -13.97 -15.29 -8.23
N ALA A 31 -12.83 -15.97 -8.05
CA ALA A 31 -12.65 -17.36 -8.47
C ALA A 31 -13.53 -18.34 -7.68
N LYS A 32 -13.67 -18.11 -6.36
CA LYS A 32 -14.45 -18.97 -5.46
C LYS A 32 -15.91 -18.52 -5.26
N LYS A 33 -16.30 -17.39 -5.85
CA LYS A 33 -17.65 -16.78 -5.71
C LYS A 33 -18.05 -16.62 -4.23
N VAL A 34 -17.13 -16.12 -3.42
CA VAL A 34 -17.33 -15.96 -1.97
C VAL A 34 -18.40 -14.89 -1.71
N PRO A 35 -19.44 -15.17 -0.91
CA PRO A 35 -20.46 -14.19 -0.54
C PRO A 35 -19.85 -12.98 0.18
N THR A 36 -20.35 -11.77 -0.07
CA THR A 36 -19.82 -10.53 0.53
C THR A 36 -19.81 -10.56 2.06
N ALA A 37 -20.78 -11.24 2.69
CA ALA A 37 -20.86 -11.41 4.13
C ALA A 37 -19.66 -12.20 4.72
N GLU A 38 -19.08 -13.13 3.95
CA GLU A 38 -17.97 -13.99 4.41
C GLU A 38 -16.59 -13.45 4.00
N GLN A 39 -16.55 -12.49 3.07
CA GLN A 39 -15.29 -11.93 2.55
C GLN A 39 -14.46 -11.27 3.66
N THR A 40 -15.09 -10.58 4.60
CA THR A 40 -14.41 -9.97 5.74
C THR A 40 -13.71 -11.02 6.59
N THR A 41 -14.40 -12.11 6.94
CA THR A 41 -13.82 -13.23 7.69
C THR A 41 -12.66 -13.87 6.94
N HIS A 42 -12.77 -14.03 5.62
CA HIS A 42 -11.67 -14.53 4.80
C HIS A 42 -10.46 -13.60 4.80
N ILE A 43 -10.63 -12.28 4.72
CA ILE A 43 -9.52 -11.31 4.82
C ILE A 43 -8.80 -11.48 6.16
N LEU A 44 -9.55 -11.51 7.27
CA LEU A 44 -8.99 -11.64 8.62
C LEU A 44 -8.27 -12.98 8.84
N LEU A 45 -8.75 -14.06 8.22
CA LEU A 45 -8.06 -15.36 8.29
C LEU A 45 -6.75 -15.36 7.49
N GLN A 46 -6.77 -14.75 6.31
CA GLN A 46 -5.64 -14.75 5.38
C GLN A 46 -4.55 -13.72 5.71
N VAL A 47 -4.90 -12.67 6.46
CA VAL A 47 -3.93 -11.67 6.92
C VAL A 47 -3.01 -12.22 8.02
N GLY A 48 -3.43 -13.28 8.72
CA GLY A 48 -2.64 -13.96 9.74
C GLY A 48 -2.51 -13.17 11.06
N GLU A 49 -1.74 -13.72 12.01
CA GLU A 49 -1.65 -13.22 13.38
C GLU A 49 -1.21 -11.75 13.48
N GLU A 50 -0.20 -11.37 12.70
CA GLU A 50 0.30 -9.99 12.65
C GLU A 50 -0.74 -9.00 12.11
N GLY A 51 -1.58 -9.43 11.17
CA GLY A 51 -2.70 -8.62 10.69
C GLY A 51 -3.82 -8.53 11.72
N LEU A 52 -4.12 -9.62 12.43
CA LEU A 52 -5.12 -9.63 13.50
C LEU A 52 -4.71 -8.73 14.67
N ARG A 53 -3.43 -8.70 15.05
CA ARG A 53 -2.91 -7.76 16.05
C ARG A 53 -3.17 -6.30 15.66
N ARG A 54 -2.94 -5.95 14.40
CA ARG A 54 -3.22 -4.61 13.85
C ARG A 54 -4.72 -4.31 13.84
N TYR A 55 -5.53 -5.25 13.34
CA TYR A 55 -6.98 -5.13 13.35
C TYR A 55 -7.55 -4.87 14.75
N ASN A 56 -7.09 -5.62 15.75
CA ASN A 56 -7.50 -5.46 17.15
C ASN A 56 -7.01 -4.16 17.80
N SER A 57 -6.04 -3.47 17.19
CA SER A 57 -5.58 -2.15 17.65
C SER A 57 -6.48 -1.00 17.18
N TRP A 58 -7.39 -1.26 16.24
CA TRP A 58 -8.32 -0.25 15.74
C TRP A 58 -9.49 -0.10 16.71
N THR A 59 -9.75 1.13 17.15
CA THR A 59 -11.03 1.50 17.78
C THR A 59 -12.09 1.61 16.68
N LEU A 60 -12.67 0.48 16.30
CA LEU A 60 -13.79 0.41 15.37
C LEU A 60 -15.07 0.80 16.12
N THR A 61 -15.58 2.00 15.84
CA THR A 61 -16.87 2.48 16.35
C THR A 61 -17.81 2.71 15.17
N ASP A 62 -18.23 1.64 14.50
CA ASP A 62 -19.53 1.49 13.81
C ASP A 62 -19.55 0.18 13.02
N ASP A 63 -20.74 -0.43 12.91
CA ASP A 63 -20.99 -1.63 12.08
C ASP A 63 -20.70 -1.37 10.58
N ASP A 64 -20.71 -0.10 10.14
CA ASP A 64 -20.42 0.31 8.75
C ASP A 64 -18.94 0.14 8.35
N GLU A 65 -18.00 0.04 9.30
CA GLU A 65 -16.57 -0.12 9.00
C GLU A 65 -16.14 -1.58 8.73
N GLN A 66 -17.05 -2.55 8.85
CA GLN A 66 -16.72 -3.99 8.68
C GLN A 66 -16.87 -4.50 7.25
N THR A 67 -17.06 -3.62 6.26
CA THR A 67 -17.07 -4.05 4.87
C THR A 67 -15.67 -4.52 4.42
N PRO A 68 -15.57 -5.51 3.52
CA PRO A 68 -14.28 -5.99 3.01
C PRO A 68 -13.41 -4.85 2.45
N ALA A 69 -14.04 -3.89 1.77
CA ALA A 69 -13.38 -2.73 1.19
C ALA A 69 -12.85 -1.76 2.26
N ALA A 70 -13.64 -1.48 3.31
CA ALA A 70 -13.21 -0.61 4.41
C ALA A 70 -12.01 -1.20 5.15
N ILE A 71 -12.01 -2.50 5.44
CA ILE A 71 -10.91 -3.18 6.11
C ILE A 71 -9.63 -3.13 5.28
N LEU A 72 -9.71 -3.47 3.99
CA LEU A 72 -8.54 -3.38 3.09
C LEU A 72 -8.01 -1.95 2.96
N LYS A 73 -8.91 -0.96 2.95
CA LYS A 73 -8.53 0.46 2.92
C LYS A 73 -7.80 0.87 4.21
N ARG A 74 -8.32 0.51 5.39
CA ARG A 74 -7.70 0.81 6.69
C ARG A 74 -6.33 0.18 6.82
N PHE A 75 -6.16 -1.07 6.42
CA PHE A 75 -4.84 -1.70 6.37
C PHE A 75 -3.88 -0.94 5.46
N ARG A 76 -4.33 -0.53 4.26
CA ARG A 76 -3.50 0.25 3.33
C ARG A 76 -3.09 1.60 3.95
N GLU A 77 -4.01 2.32 4.58
CA GLU A 77 -3.72 3.59 5.28
C GLU A 77 -2.73 3.41 6.45
N GLN A 78 -2.80 2.30 7.18
CA GLN A 78 -1.89 2.04 8.29
C GLN A 78 -0.48 1.65 7.82
N LEU A 79 -0.36 0.90 6.71
CA LEU A 79 0.93 0.43 6.19
C LEU A 79 1.62 1.46 5.31
N GLU A 80 0.84 2.27 4.61
CA GLU A 80 1.31 3.39 3.82
C GLU A 80 0.54 4.62 4.28
N PRO A 81 0.89 5.17 5.46
CA PRO A 81 0.32 6.44 5.89
C PRO A 81 0.59 7.45 4.79
N SER A 82 -0.45 8.24 4.44
CA SER A 82 -0.34 9.34 3.50
C SER A 82 0.92 10.14 3.81
N GLU A 83 1.95 9.93 3.01
CA GLU A 83 3.23 10.58 3.22
C GLU A 83 2.97 12.06 2.97
N ASN A 84 3.17 12.90 3.98
CA ASN A 84 3.01 14.34 3.81
C ASN A 84 3.87 14.76 2.61
N PHE A 85 3.27 15.38 1.61
CA PHE A 85 3.94 15.76 0.37
C PHE A 85 5.23 16.55 0.63
N ARG A 86 5.33 17.28 1.75
CA ARG A 86 6.55 17.97 2.19
C ARG A 86 7.70 17.00 2.53
N VAL A 87 7.38 15.89 3.19
CA VAL A 87 8.35 14.82 3.50
C VAL A 87 8.77 14.13 2.20
N ALA A 88 7.82 13.87 1.30
CA ALA A 88 8.14 13.30 -0.01
C ALA A 88 9.07 14.21 -0.83
N ARG A 89 8.82 15.53 -0.82
CA ARG A 89 9.67 16.56 -1.45
C ARG A 89 11.06 16.61 -0.80
N LEU A 90 11.14 16.58 0.52
CA LEU A 90 12.41 16.53 1.26
C LEU A 90 13.24 15.30 0.87
N LYS A 91 12.60 14.13 0.77
CA LYS A 91 13.25 12.89 0.32
C LYS A 91 13.76 13.00 -1.11
N LEU A 92 12.96 13.56 -2.02
CA LEU A 92 13.36 13.77 -3.42
C LEU A 92 14.59 14.67 -3.52
N MET A 93 14.61 15.79 -2.77
CA MET A 93 15.76 16.70 -2.72
C MET A 93 17.03 16.03 -2.15
N ALA A 94 16.87 15.01 -1.31
CA ALA A 94 17.98 14.26 -0.73
C ALA A 94 18.49 13.12 -1.63
N PHE A 95 17.84 12.81 -2.75
CA PHE A 95 18.28 11.73 -3.64
C PHE A 95 19.64 12.05 -4.26
N ARG A 96 20.52 11.05 -4.24
CA ARG A 96 21.83 11.06 -4.90
C ARG A 96 21.97 9.75 -5.68
N GLN A 97 22.42 9.85 -6.93
CA GLN A 97 22.72 8.65 -7.72
C GLN A 97 23.83 7.86 -7.04
N GLY A 98 23.61 6.56 -6.83
CA GLY A 98 24.63 5.68 -6.27
C GLY A 98 25.80 5.46 -7.25
N PRO A 99 27.01 5.13 -6.75
CA PRO A 99 28.20 4.95 -7.60
C PRO A 99 28.09 3.79 -8.62
N SER A 100 27.16 2.85 -8.41
CA SER A 100 26.91 1.70 -9.29
C SER A 100 25.49 1.67 -9.87
N GLU A 101 24.72 2.74 -9.67
CA GLU A 101 23.33 2.82 -10.15
C GLU A 101 23.29 3.41 -11.57
N SER A 102 22.61 2.73 -12.50
CA SER A 102 22.41 3.28 -13.84
C SER A 102 21.56 4.55 -13.80
N LEU A 103 21.80 5.45 -14.76
CA LEU A 103 21.03 6.69 -14.88
C LEU A 103 19.54 6.41 -15.00
N ASP A 104 19.15 5.43 -15.81
CA ASP A 104 17.73 5.08 -16.01
C ASP A 104 17.06 4.61 -14.71
N ASN A 105 17.75 3.80 -13.90
CA ASN A 105 17.23 3.34 -12.62
C ASN A 105 17.08 4.50 -11.63
N PHE A 106 18.06 5.40 -11.59
CA PHE A 106 18.01 6.59 -10.75
C PHE A 106 16.86 7.52 -11.16
N VAL A 107 16.73 7.84 -12.45
CA VAL A 107 15.66 8.68 -12.99
C VAL A 107 14.29 8.06 -12.72
N ASN A 108 14.13 6.74 -12.88
CA ASN A 108 12.88 6.06 -12.56
C ASN A 108 12.53 6.18 -11.07
N LYS A 109 13.51 6.07 -10.16
CA LYS A 109 13.29 6.27 -8.73
C LYS A 109 12.89 7.72 -8.41
N CYS A 110 13.54 8.70 -9.01
CA CYS A 110 13.15 10.12 -8.88
C CYS A 110 11.71 10.34 -9.35
N LYS A 111 11.32 9.80 -10.51
CA LYS A 111 9.95 9.91 -11.04
C LYS A 111 8.91 9.30 -10.10
N LEU A 112 9.19 8.11 -9.57
CA LEU A 112 8.31 7.44 -8.62
C LEU A 112 8.14 8.25 -7.32
N GLN A 113 9.21 8.89 -6.85
CA GLN A 113 9.15 9.74 -5.67
C GLN A 113 8.46 11.09 -5.95
N ALA A 114 8.64 11.67 -7.14
CA ALA A 114 7.99 12.91 -7.56
C ALA A 114 6.46 12.78 -7.65
N ILE A 115 5.94 11.59 -8.00
CA ILE A 115 4.50 11.30 -7.96
C ILE A 115 3.92 11.52 -6.54
N LYS A 116 4.70 11.22 -5.49
CA LYS A 116 4.28 11.39 -4.08
C LYS A 116 4.41 12.83 -3.57
N CYS A 117 5.08 13.71 -4.32
CA CYS A 117 5.35 15.09 -3.92
C CYS A 117 4.18 16.06 -4.19
N ASP A 118 3.13 15.58 -4.85
CA ASP A 118 1.91 16.32 -5.19
C ASP A 118 2.23 17.71 -5.77
N PHE A 119 3.06 17.74 -6.82
CA PHE A 119 3.36 18.98 -7.54
C PHE A 119 2.13 19.45 -8.31
N SER A 120 1.85 20.74 -8.22
CA SER A 120 0.81 21.40 -9.02
C SER A 120 1.13 21.33 -10.51
N THR A 121 0.11 21.54 -11.35
CA THR A 121 0.27 21.56 -12.82
C THR A 121 1.22 22.64 -13.30
N GLU A 122 1.33 23.74 -12.56
CA GLU A 122 2.24 24.86 -12.83
C GLU A 122 3.69 24.48 -12.50
N GLU A 123 3.93 23.87 -11.33
CA GLU A 123 5.27 23.38 -10.91
C GLU A 123 5.82 22.31 -11.87
N LYS A 124 4.95 21.48 -12.48
CA LYS A 124 5.36 20.42 -13.43
C LYS A 124 5.87 20.94 -14.78
N HIS A 125 5.57 22.19 -15.15
CA HIS A 125 6.02 22.82 -16.40
C HIS A 125 7.24 23.73 -16.20
N ASP A 126 7.68 23.94 -14.95
CA ASP A 126 8.85 24.75 -14.65
C ASP A 126 10.13 23.95 -14.96
N PRO A 127 10.97 24.39 -15.92
CA PRO A 127 12.23 23.71 -16.26
C PRO A 127 13.27 23.75 -15.13
N THR A 128 13.00 24.49 -14.04
CA THR A 128 13.85 24.57 -12.85
C THR A 128 13.37 23.72 -11.67
N CYS A 129 12.22 23.05 -11.79
CA CYS A 129 11.78 22.06 -10.81
C CYS A 129 12.63 20.78 -10.97
N PRO A 130 13.31 20.32 -9.91
CA PRO A 130 14.28 19.20 -9.98
C PRO A 130 13.66 17.84 -10.31
#